data_AF-A0A8T5S240-F1
#
_entry.id   AF-A0A8T5S240-F1
#
_cell.length_a   1.000
_cell.length_b   1.000
_cell.length_c   1.000
_cell.angle_alpha   90.00
_cell.angle_beta   90.00
_cell.angle_gamma   90.00
#
_symmetry.space_group_name_H-M   'P 1'
#
loop_
_entity.id
_entity.type
_entity.pdbx_description
1 polymer ?
#
loop_
_entity_poly.entity_id
_entity_poly.type
_entity_poly.pdbx_seq_one_letter_code
_entity_poly.pdbx_strand_id
1 'polypeptide(L)'
;MVKYKRGHLYYPVIPIHKVLENTAERFPERLAFLYPMELTFKQFKEQVDIFATALKNLGVKKGDMVAIYAPNSIQWEIAFYGLEKAGATLVPMNPLFKEAEVKYE
;
A
#
# COMPACT_ATOMS: atom_id res chain seq x y z
N MET A 1 -12.05 14.01 26.77
CA MET A 1 -12.84 14.62 25.68
C MET A 1 -11.91 15.28 24.68
N VAL A 2 -11.57 14.60 23.58
CA VAL A 2 -10.84 15.23 22.48
C VAL A 2 -11.84 16.11 21.72
N LYS A 3 -11.69 17.43 21.85
CA LYS A 3 -12.47 18.40 21.09
C LYS A 3 -11.99 18.33 19.63
N TYR A 4 -12.73 17.61 18.78
CA TYR A 4 -12.57 17.77 17.33
C TYR A 4 -13.00 19.19 16.97
N LYS A 5 -12.03 20.10 16.77
CA LYS A 5 -12.30 21.35 16.06
C LYS A 5 -12.84 20.95 14.68
N ARG A 6 -14.03 21.43 14.31
CA ARG A 6 -14.53 21.39 12.93
C ARG A 6 -13.62 22.25 12.05
N GLY A 7 -12.46 21.71 11.68
CA GLY A 7 -11.64 22.21 10.58
C GLY A 7 -12.09 21.51 9.32
N HIS A 8 -12.18 22.24 8.20
CA HIS A 8 -12.32 21.59 6.90
C HIS A 8 -11.07 20.75 6.65
N LEU A 9 -11.24 19.44 6.54
CA LEU A 9 -10.15 18.54 6.17
C LEU A 9 -9.91 18.71 4.67
N TYR A 10 -8.77 19.31 4.33
CA TYR A 10 -8.32 19.39 2.95
C TYR A 10 -7.61 18.09 2.58
N TYR A 11 -8.19 17.34 1.66
CA TYR A 11 -7.57 16.15 1.08
C TYR A 11 -6.94 16.53 -0.26
N PRO A 12 -5.61 16.39 -0.42
CA PRO A 12 -4.96 16.71 -1.68
C PRO A 12 -5.41 15.73 -2.78
N VAL A 13 -5.58 16.23 -3.99
CA VAL A 13 -5.82 15.39 -5.18
C VAL A 13 -4.48 14.87 -5.67
N ILE A 14 -4.03 13.78 -5.05
CA ILE A 14 -2.77 13.09 -5.39
C ILE A 14 -2.98 11.57 -5.38
N PRO A 15 -2.19 10.80 -6.15
CA PRO A 15 -2.19 9.34 -6.04
C PRO A 15 -1.85 8.87 -4.63
N ILE A 16 -2.39 7.73 -4.20
CA ILE A 16 -2.20 7.25 -2.83
C ILE A 16 -0.73 6.99 -2.49
N HIS A 17 0.07 6.49 -3.43
CA HIS A 17 1.51 6.30 -3.22
C HIS A 17 2.26 7.61 -2.92
N LYS A 18 1.76 8.76 -3.38
CA LYS A 18 2.35 10.06 -3.02
C LYS A 18 2.11 10.45 -1.57
N VAL A 19 1.04 9.97 -0.95
CA VAL A 19 0.81 10.17 0.50
C VAL A 19 1.93 9.49 1.29
N LEU A 20 2.31 8.27 0.92
CA LEU A 20 3.43 7.55 1.54
C LEU A 20 4.76 8.26 1.30
N GLU A 21 5.07 8.65 0.06
CA GLU A 21 6.30 9.35 -0.27
C GLU A 21 6.47 10.64 0.53
N ASN A 22 5.43 11.48 0.56
CA ASN A 22 5.43 12.74 1.30
C ASN A 22 5.55 12.50 2.82
N THR A 23 4.94 11.42 3.34
CA THR A 23 5.04 11.08 4.77
C THR A 23 6.44 10.60 5.12
N ALA A 24 7.05 9.76 4.29
CA ALA A 24 8.41 9.26 4.48
C ALA A 24 9.46 10.38 4.36
N GLU A 25 9.23 11.38 3.53
CA GLU A 25 10.09 12.57 3.46
C GLU A 25 9.96 13.44 4.72
N ARG A 26 8.74 13.65 5.22
CA ARG A 26 8.49 14.52 6.38
C ARG A 26 8.84 13.86 7.72
N PHE A 27 8.69 12.55 7.83
CA PHE A 27 8.81 11.80 9.07
C PHE A 27 9.58 10.47 8.89
N PRO A 28 10.82 10.49 8.35
CA PRO A 28 11.53 9.30 7.91
C PRO A 28 11.74 8.27 9.03
N GLU A 29 12.06 8.74 10.24
CA GLU A 29 12.39 7.89 11.40
C GLU A 29 11.18 7.53 12.27
N ARG A 30 9.97 8.02 11.95
CA ARG A 30 8.77 7.60 12.67
C ARG A 30 8.38 6.19 12.23
N LEU A 31 7.95 5.38 13.19
CA LEU A 31 7.43 4.04 12.90
C LEU A 31 6.13 4.13 12.09
N ALA A 32 6.13 3.50 10.93
CA ALA A 32 4.94 3.18 10.14
C ALA A 32 4.28 1.90 10.66
N PHE A 33 5.09 0.93 11.07
CA PHE A 33 4.66 -0.33 11.66
C PHE A 33 5.40 -0.57 12.98
N LEU A 34 4.68 -1.16 13.95
CA LEU A 34 5.22 -1.56 15.25
C LEU A 34 5.21 -3.09 15.43
N TYR A 35 4.28 -3.79 14.77
CA TYR A 35 4.11 -5.24 14.86
C TYR A 35 3.66 -5.79 13.50
N PRO A 36 4.11 -6.99 13.08
CA PRO A 36 5.03 -7.92 13.77
C PRO A 36 6.50 -7.51 13.76
N MET A 37 6.86 -6.47 12.99
CA MET A 37 8.19 -5.89 13.00
C MET A 37 8.08 -4.37 13.01
N GLU A 38 9.11 -3.72 13.54
CA GLU A 38 9.24 -2.27 13.47
C GLU A 38 9.78 -1.86 12.10
N LEU A 39 9.06 -0.97 11.43
CA LEU A 39 9.53 -0.31 10.22
C LEU A 39 9.28 1.17 10.32
N THR A 40 10.31 1.97 10.04
CA THR A 40 10.15 3.40 9.86
C THR A 40 9.47 3.71 8.52
N PHE A 41 8.88 4.90 8.37
CA PHE A 41 8.30 5.30 7.08
C PHE A 41 9.33 5.29 5.95
N LYS A 42 10.60 5.60 6.25
CA LYS A 42 11.70 5.49 5.29
C LYS A 42 11.88 4.04 4.82
N GLN A 43 12.01 3.10 5.74
CA GLN A 43 12.20 1.67 5.41
C GLN A 43 10.99 1.07 4.70
N PHE A 44 9.77 1.48 5.08
CA PHE A 44 8.56 1.05 4.40
C PHE A 44 8.52 1.54 2.95
N LYS A 45 8.79 2.83 2.73
CA LYS A 45 8.85 3.43 1.39
C LYS A 45 9.93 2.81 0.52
N GLU A 46 11.11 2.50 1.09
CA GLU A 46 12.18 1.78 0.37
C GLU A 46 11.71 0.39 -0.10
N GLN A 47 11.03 -0.38 0.75
CA GLN A 47 10.48 -1.68 0.36
C GLN A 47 9.40 -1.56 -0.73
N VAL A 48 8.54 -0.55 -0.64
CA VAL A 48 7.55 -0.23 -1.68
C VAL A 48 8.23 0.11 -3.02
N ASP A 49 9.31 0.90 -3.01
CA ASP A 49 10.04 1.24 -4.23
C ASP A 49 10.67 0.01 -4.90
N ILE A 50 11.28 -0.85 -4.09
CA ILE A 50 11.89 -2.11 -4.55
C ILE A 50 10.81 -2.98 -5.20
N PHE A 51 9.67 -3.15 -4.53
CA PHE A 51 8.59 -3.99 -5.04
C PHE A 51 7.95 -3.40 -6.31
N ALA A 52 7.71 -2.09 -6.37
CA ALA A 52 7.22 -1.41 -7.57
C ALA A 52 8.17 -1.59 -8.77
N THR A 53 9.48 -1.58 -8.52
CA THR A 53 10.50 -1.83 -9.55
C THR A 53 10.46 -3.28 -10.01
N ALA A 54 10.35 -4.23 -9.09
CA ALA A 54 10.21 -5.65 -9.41
C ALA A 54 8.95 -5.94 -10.24
N LEU A 55 7.79 -5.34 -9.89
CA LEU A 55 6.55 -5.48 -10.66
C LEU A 55 6.71 -4.99 -12.10
N LYS A 56 7.35 -3.84 -12.30
CA LYS A 56 7.66 -3.34 -13.65
C LYS A 56 8.56 -4.29 -14.43
N ASN A 57 9.57 -4.87 -13.79
CA ASN A 57 10.45 -5.87 -14.41
C ASN A 57 9.72 -7.19 -14.74
N LEU A 58 8.69 -7.54 -13.99
CA LEU A 58 7.79 -8.67 -14.28
C LEU A 58 6.77 -8.37 -15.39
N GLY A 59 6.77 -7.14 -15.91
CA GLY A 59 5.93 -6.73 -17.04
C GLY A 59 4.58 -6.12 -16.64
N VAL A 60 4.36 -5.81 -15.36
CA VAL A 60 3.18 -5.07 -14.92
C VAL A 60 3.20 -3.66 -15.52
N LYS A 61 2.09 -3.28 -16.14
CA LYS A 61 1.91 -2.00 -16.83
C LYS A 61 0.82 -1.18 -16.15
N LYS A 62 0.83 0.11 -16.48
CA LYS A 62 -0.22 1.03 -16.05
C LYS A 62 -1.57 0.54 -16.57
N GLY A 63 -2.55 0.45 -15.68
CA GLY A 63 -3.90 0.00 -15.98
C GLY A 63 -4.11 -1.52 -15.90
N ASP A 64 -3.05 -2.30 -15.67
CA ASP A 64 -3.22 -3.72 -15.37
C ASP A 64 -3.97 -3.89 -14.04
N MET A 65 -4.86 -4.87 -13.97
CA MET A 65 -5.49 -5.28 -12.72
C MET A 65 -4.70 -6.45 -12.14
N VAL A 66 -4.25 -6.32 -10.90
CA VAL A 66 -3.43 -7.34 -10.24
C VAL A 66 -4.08 -7.73 -8.93
N ALA A 67 -4.39 -9.02 -8.81
CA ALA A 67 -4.97 -9.57 -7.60
C ALA A 67 -3.93 -9.79 -6.51
N ILE A 68 -4.27 -9.47 -5.27
CA ILE A 68 -3.49 -9.84 -4.08
C ILE A 68 -4.29 -10.85 -3.26
N TYR A 69 -3.77 -12.07 -3.21
CA TYR A 69 -4.26 -13.15 -2.36
C TYR A 69 -3.27 -13.40 -1.21
N ALA A 70 -3.44 -12.68 -0.10
CA ALA A 70 -2.54 -12.74 1.05
C ALA A 70 -3.24 -12.33 2.35
N PRO A 71 -2.81 -12.83 3.51
CA PRO A 71 -3.30 -12.36 4.81
C PRO A 71 -2.83 -10.94 5.14
N ASN A 72 -3.49 -10.33 6.12
CA ASN A 72 -3.07 -9.05 6.70
C ASN A 72 -1.63 -9.15 7.20
N SER A 73 -0.75 -8.42 6.53
CA SER A 73 0.69 -8.45 6.76
C SER A 73 1.30 -7.15 6.27
N ILE A 74 2.53 -6.86 6.72
CA ILE A 74 3.27 -5.69 6.21
C ILE A 74 3.54 -5.85 4.71
N GLN A 75 3.74 -7.08 4.25
CA GLN A 75 3.92 -7.41 2.84
C GLN A 75 2.68 -7.06 2.00
N TRP A 76 1.47 -7.21 2.57
CA TRP A 76 0.23 -6.79 1.91
C TRP A 76 0.24 -5.28 1.64
N GLU A 77 0.63 -4.48 2.63
CA GLU A 77 0.76 -3.02 2.50
C GLU A 77 1.85 -2.63 1.50
N ILE A 78 3.01 -3.30 1.54
CA ILE A 78 4.08 -3.10 0.55
C ILE A 78 3.55 -3.37 -0.86
N ALA A 79 2.77 -4.43 -1.03
CA ALA A 79 2.24 -4.81 -2.32
C ALA A 79 1.14 -3.87 -2.82
N PHE A 80 0.27 -3.38 -1.93
CA PHE A 80 -0.72 -2.35 -2.22
C PHE A 80 -0.06 -1.08 -2.77
N TYR A 81 0.87 -0.49 -2.02
CA TYR A 81 1.54 0.74 -2.45
C TYR A 81 2.46 0.50 -3.66
N GLY A 82 3.06 -0.69 -3.77
CA GLY A 82 3.90 -1.07 -4.89
C GLY A 82 3.14 -1.15 -6.21
N LEU A 83 1.94 -1.75 -6.22
CA LEU A 83 1.05 -1.80 -7.38
C LEU A 83 0.56 -0.42 -7.78
N GLU A 84 0.08 0.36 -6.82
CA GLU A 84 -0.36 1.74 -7.03
C GLU A 84 0.76 2.61 -7.61
N LYS A 85 2.00 2.39 -7.16
CA LYS A 85 3.20 3.07 -7.68
C LYS A 85 3.64 2.56 -9.06
N ALA A 86 3.41 1.29 -9.36
CA ALA A 86 3.58 0.74 -10.71
C ALA A 86 2.50 1.23 -11.69
N GLY A 87 1.42 1.82 -11.17
CA GLY A 87 0.28 2.32 -11.95
C GLY A 87 -0.77 1.25 -12.26
N ALA A 88 -0.69 0.10 -11.59
CA ALA A 88 -1.66 -0.98 -11.66
C ALA A 88 -2.79 -0.75 -10.65
N THR A 89 -3.95 -1.37 -10.90
CA THR A 89 -5.07 -1.40 -9.97
C THR A 89 -5.01 -2.69 -9.15
N LEU A 90 -4.96 -2.55 -7.83
CA LEU A 90 -5.08 -3.67 -6.90
C LEU A 90 -6.50 -4.25 -6.91
N VAL A 91 -6.60 -5.58 -6.99
CA VAL A 91 -7.82 -6.34 -6.68
C VAL A 91 -7.58 -7.15 -5.39
N PRO A 92 -8.11 -6.72 -4.24
CA PRO A 92 -7.88 -7.44 -2.99
C PRO A 92 -8.76 -8.69 -2.95
N MET A 93 -8.15 -9.86 -2.70
CA MET A 93 -8.87 -11.11 -2.56
C MET A 93 -8.91 -11.55 -1.10
N ASN A 94 -10.03 -12.13 -0.68
CA ASN A 94 -10.14 -12.68 0.67
C ASN A 94 -9.39 -14.02 0.78
N PRO A 95 -8.31 -14.12 1.58
CA PRO A 95 -7.53 -15.35 1.73
C PRO A 95 -8.27 -16.47 2.49
N LEU A 96 -9.43 -16.18 3.07
CA LEU A 96 -10.28 -17.17 3.77
C LEU A 96 -11.31 -17.84 2.85
N PHE A 97 -11.41 -17.39 1.59
CA PHE A 97 -12.33 -17.99 0.63
C PHE A 97 -11.86 -19.39 0.24
N LYS A 98 -12.80 -20.32 0.20
CA LYS A 98 -12.58 -21.65 -0.35
C LYS A 98 -12.41 -21.53 -1.86
N GLU A 99 -11.75 -22.51 -2.47
CA GLU A 99 -11.49 -22.53 -3.92
C GLU A 99 -12.74 -22.30 -4.78
N ALA A 100 -13.90 -22.79 -4.34
CA ALA A 100 -15.17 -22.59 -5.03
C ALA A 100 -15.68 -21.14 -4.99
N GLU A 101 -15.32 -20.37 -3.97
CA GLU A 101 -15.76 -18.98 -3.75
C GLU A 101 -14.86 -17.99 -4.50
N VAL A 102 -13.57 -18.31 -4.64
CA VAL A 102 -12.58 -17.53 -5.40
C VAL A 102 -12.96 -17.35 -6.88
N LYS A 103 -13.72 -18.29 -7.46
CA LYS A 103 -14.15 -18.23 -8.87
C LYS A 103 -15.18 -17.14 -9.18
N TYR A 104 -15.78 -16.53 -8.16
CA TYR A 104 -16.85 -15.54 -8.31
C TYR A 104 -16.44 -14.12 -7.87
N GLU A 105 -15.16 -13.89 -7.59
CA GLU A 105 -14.60 -12.54 -7.43
C GLU A 105 -14.22 -11.88 -8.76
#